data_AF-A0A1J1E5Y3-F1
#
_entry.id   AF-A0A1J1E5Y3-F1
#
_cell.length_a   1.000
_cell.length_b   1.000
_cell.length_c   1.000
_cell.angle_alpha   90.00
_cell.angle_beta   90.00
_cell.angle_gamma   90.00
#
_symmetry.space_group_name_H-M   'P 1'
#
loop_
_entity.id
_entity.type
_entity.pdbx_description
1 polymer ?
#
loop_
_entity_poly.entity_id
_entity_poly.type
_entity_poly.pdbx_seq_one_letter_code
_entity_poly.pdbx_strand_id
1 'polypeptide(L)'
;MKTLKIKILLLSILFTVISCKEDIPGNNDQPNNESKKYDLKGDITKNTTLKGGITYTLIGGVKVKDGVTVTIEPGTIIKSHPTEPSVAFLLFERGSKIKAKGTKEKPIVFTSGKTDKKAGDWGGVILCGKAPINMGKEATSEVANVTYGGNVNDDNSGIMEYVRIEYTGNIINESKEHNGLTLNGVGSGTTIDYVQVYKGKDDGFEFFGGTVNASHLVSTDCKDDSFDWTYGWVGKGQFWLAKQGSNNGDRGIEGDNDSRNNDSTPYSAPVLSNISLHGSKKSGDSGSMGLKLRAGTKVKIYNAVVEGFSKLGDIQHDQTIANLNDGSLLIQNSIFRNNTTNTFAYLNNDRTPANPSDGKAINHDDNNNTYSNNNSKTYDITTKAKSISQEDAWFDNVNYIGAFSEAERGTNGKNDWTTGWTK
;
A
#
# COMPACT_ATOMS: atom_id res chain seq x y z
N MET A 1 66.87 48.39 -16.56
CA MET A 1 65.60 47.98 -15.92
C MET A 1 64.51 48.95 -16.37
N LYS A 2 63.57 48.49 -17.22
CA LYS A 2 62.55 49.32 -17.87
C LYS A 2 61.35 49.50 -16.93
N THR A 3 61.01 50.74 -16.60
CA THR A 3 59.79 51.11 -15.85
C THR A 3 58.63 51.36 -16.81
N LEU A 4 57.62 50.50 -16.78
CA LEU A 4 56.40 50.61 -17.58
C LEU A 4 55.29 51.27 -16.75
N LYS A 5 54.84 52.46 -17.18
CA LYS A 5 53.67 53.16 -16.60
C LYS A 5 52.40 52.70 -17.34
N ILE A 6 51.48 52.05 -16.63
CA ILE A 6 50.17 51.64 -17.13
C ILE A 6 49.24 52.88 -17.13
N LYS A 7 48.70 53.25 -18.29
CA LYS A 7 47.60 54.21 -18.44
C LYS A 7 46.29 53.44 -18.55
N ILE A 8 45.35 53.79 -17.69
CA ILE A 8 43.96 53.30 -17.66
C ILE A 8 43.19 53.96 -18.80
N LEU A 9 42.51 53.17 -19.62
CA LEU A 9 41.51 53.63 -20.60
C LEU A 9 40.16 53.00 -20.23
N LEU A 10 39.22 53.81 -19.74
CA LEU A 10 37.82 53.41 -19.57
C LEU A 10 37.15 53.32 -20.94
N LEU A 11 36.59 52.16 -21.27
CA LEU A 11 35.73 51.96 -22.43
C LEU A 11 34.31 51.68 -21.93
N SER A 12 33.41 52.65 -22.09
CA SER A 12 31.97 52.50 -21.85
C SER A 12 31.32 51.76 -23.02
N ILE A 13 30.84 50.53 -22.77
CA ILE A 13 30.07 49.76 -23.76
C ILE A 13 28.58 49.88 -23.44
N LEU A 14 27.88 50.46 -24.41
CA LEU A 14 26.43 50.65 -24.46
C LEU A 14 25.77 49.31 -24.86
N PHE A 15 24.96 48.72 -23.99
CA PHE A 15 24.13 47.56 -24.33
C PHE A 15 22.76 48.04 -24.85
N THR A 16 22.54 47.92 -26.15
CA THR A 16 21.23 48.04 -26.79
C THR A 16 20.45 46.73 -26.62
N VAL A 17 19.31 46.79 -25.93
CA VAL A 17 18.32 45.71 -25.90
C VAL A 17 17.47 45.74 -27.17
N ILE A 18 17.54 44.66 -27.96
CA ILE A 18 16.62 44.40 -29.08
C ILE A 18 15.46 43.58 -28.51
N SER A 19 14.29 44.20 -28.42
CA SER A 19 13.02 43.51 -28.17
C SER A 19 12.44 43.06 -29.51
N CYS A 20 12.47 41.76 -29.78
CA CYS A 20 11.68 41.18 -30.85
C CYS A 20 10.29 40.84 -30.31
N LYS A 21 9.33 41.68 -30.72
CA LYS A 21 7.89 41.41 -30.67
C LYS A 21 7.60 40.32 -31.71
N GLU A 22 7.02 39.20 -31.30
CA GLU A 22 6.22 38.37 -32.20
C GLU A 22 4.75 38.72 -31.98
N ASP A 23 4.10 39.15 -33.07
CA ASP A 23 2.70 39.51 -33.11
C ASP A 23 1.82 38.25 -33.04
N ILE A 24 1.07 38.09 -31.96
CA ILE A 24 -0.05 37.14 -31.87
C ILE A 24 -1.29 37.85 -32.42
N PRO A 25 -2.00 37.30 -33.42
CA PRO A 25 -3.28 37.87 -33.85
C PRO A 25 -4.31 37.67 -32.74
N GLY A 26 -4.99 38.76 -32.40
CA GLY A 26 -5.91 38.83 -31.27
C GLY A 26 -7.08 37.86 -31.34
N ASN A 27 -7.50 37.43 -30.15
CA ASN A 27 -8.90 37.10 -29.90
C ASN A 27 -9.31 37.74 -28.56
N ASN A 28 -10.39 38.52 -28.60
CA ASN A 28 -10.98 39.20 -27.47
C ASN A 28 -11.75 38.20 -26.57
N ASP A 29 -11.74 38.50 -25.27
CA ASP A 29 -12.67 38.07 -24.22
C ASP A 29 -12.94 36.58 -23.96
N GLN A 30 -12.17 35.98 -23.03
CA GLN A 30 -12.68 34.98 -22.08
C GLN A 30 -11.85 34.98 -20.79
N PRO A 31 -12.42 35.29 -19.60
CA PRO A 31 -11.76 35.04 -18.34
C PRO A 31 -12.04 33.58 -17.90
N ASN A 32 -11.27 32.58 -18.38
CA ASN A 32 -11.28 31.24 -17.73
C ASN A 32 -10.20 30.18 -18.14
N ASN A 33 -9.02 30.55 -18.64
CA ASN A 33 -8.08 29.53 -19.15
C ASN A 33 -7.05 28.98 -18.13
N GLU A 34 -7.03 29.46 -16.88
CA GLU A 34 -6.10 28.94 -15.86
C GLU A 34 -6.61 27.66 -15.18
N SER A 35 -7.93 27.42 -15.15
CA SER A 35 -8.54 26.30 -14.43
C SER A 35 -8.31 24.93 -15.08
N LYS A 36 -8.04 24.87 -16.39
CA LYS A 36 -7.82 23.62 -17.14
C LYS A 36 -6.36 23.15 -17.20
N LYS A 37 -5.40 23.99 -16.79
CA LYS A 37 -3.96 23.75 -16.99
C LYS A 37 -3.44 22.53 -16.22
N TYR A 38 -4.09 22.18 -15.11
CA TYR A 38 -3.65 21.10 -14.22
C TYR A 38 -4.63 19.92 -14.18
N ASP A 39 -5.49 19.82 -15.19
CA ASP A 39 -6.40 18.69 -15.35
C ASP A 39 -5.67 17.48 -15.93
N LEU A 40 -5.86 16.33 -15.29
CA LEU A 40 -5.45 15.01 -15.76
C LEU A 40 -6.72 14.28 -16.16
N LYS A 41 -6.83 13.86 -17.44
CA LYS A 41 -8.02 13.19 -17.98
C LYS A 41 -7.65 12.23 -19.10
N GLY A 42 -8.40 11.13 -19.21
CA GLY A 42 -8.21 10.14 -20.26
C GLY A 42 -6.83 9.48 -20.23
N ASP A 43 -6.25 9.24 -21.41
CA ASP A 43 -5.00 8.50 -21.53
C ASP A 43 -3.78 9.43 -21.52
N ILE A 44 -2.83 9.19 -20.60
CA ILE A 44 -1.51 9.81 -20.60
C ILE A 44 -0.60 8.96 -21.51
N THR A 45 -0.34 9.49 -22.71
CA THR A 45 0.40 8.80 -23.79
C THR A 45 1.84 9.28 -23.95
N LYS A 46 2.27 10.25 -23.14
CA LYS A 46 3.62 10.81 -23.17
C LYS A 46 4.14 10.99 -21.75
N ASN A 47 5.46 10.86 -21.61
CA ASN A 47 6.12 11.11 -20.33
C ASN A 47 5.71 12.49 -19.79
N THR A 48 5.25 12.49 -18.55
CA THR A 48 4.64 13.67 -17.92
C THR A 48 5.31 13.90 -16.57
N THR A 49 5.57 15.17 -16.24
CA THR A 49 6.07 15.56 -14.91
C THR A 49 5.04 16.46 -14.23
N LEU A 50 4.53 16.00 -13.07
CA LEU A 50 3.68 16.77 -12.17
C LEU A 50 4.58 17.50 -11.18
N LYS A 51 4.53 18.83 -11.19
CA LYS A 51 5.42 19.70 -10.44
C LYS A 51 5.01 19.81 -8.97
N GLY A 52 6.02 19.91 -8.11
CA GLY A 52 5.82 20.04 -6.67
C GLY A 52 5.10 21.35 -6.31
N GLY A 53 4.29 21.33 -5.26
CA GLY A 53 3.52 22.50 -4.81
C GLY A 53 2.31 22.86 -5.69
N ILE A 54 2.06 22.08 -6.75
CA ILE A 54 0.87 22.23 -7.60
C ILE A 54 -0.21 21.23 -7.18
N THR A 55 -1.46 21.67 -7.24
CA THR A 55 -2.63 20.80 -7.15
C THR A 55 -3.15 20.47 -8.54
N TYR A 56 -3.14 19.19 -8.89
CA TYR A 56 -3.71 18.64 -10.12
C TYR A 56 -5.10 18.07 -9.87
N THR A 57 -5.97 18.16 -10.87
CA THR A 57 -7.35 17.63 -10.79
C THR A 57 -7.47 16.40 -11.68
N LEU A 58 -7.87 15.28 -11.11
CA LEU A 58 -8.12 14.01 -11.79
C LEU A 58 -9.59 13.96 -12.25
N ILE A 59 -9.83 13.98 -13.55
CA ILE A 59 -11.17 13.99 -14.16
C ILE A 59 -11.44 12.63 -14.79
N GLY A 60 -12.32 11.86 -14.16
CA GLY A 60 -12.63 10.49 -14.55
C GLY A 60 -11.44 9.54 -14.44
N GLY A 61 -11.56 8.38 -15.08
CA GLY A 61 -10.48 7.38 -15.13
C GLY A 61 -9.32 7.85 -15.98
N VAL A 62 -8.15 8.02 -15.36
CA VAL A 62 -6.90 8.37 -16.04
C VAL A 62 -6.01 7.15 -16.14
N LYS A 63 -5.54 6.85 -17.36
CA LYS A 63 -4.71 5.68 -17.65
C LYS A 63 -3.37 6.11 -18.20
N VAL A 64 -2.29 5.66 -17.58
CA VAL A 64 -0.93 5.84 -18.07
C VAL A 64 -0.59 4.65 -18.95
N LYS A 65 -0.33 4.92 -20.23
CA LYS A 65 -0.18 3.89 -21.26
C LYS A 65 1.20 3.23 -21.21
N ASP A 66 1.31 2.05 -21.80
CA ASP A 66 2.57 1.31 -21.94
C ASP A 66 3.71 2.22 -22.45
N GLY A 67 4.91 2.04 -21.87
CA GLY A 67 6.10 2.83 -22.17
C GLY A 67 6.12 4.24 -21.58
N VAL A 68 5.04 4.70 -20.94
CA VAL A 68 4.94 6.06 -20.39
C VAL A 68 5.33 6.09 -18.92
N THR A 69 6.11 7.10 -18.54
CA THR A 69 6.45 7.43 -17.15
C THR A 69 5.77 8.71 -16.70
N VAL A 70 5.04 8.66 -15.58
CA VAL A 70 4.58 9.85 -14.86
C VAL A 70 5.48 10.09 -13.67
N THR A 71 6.19 11.21 -13.67
CA THR A 71 7.00 11.68 -12.54
C THR A 71 6.20 12.66 -11.71
N ILE A 72 6.15 12.45 -10.40
CA ILE A 72 5.41 13.28 -9.46
C ILE A 72 6.40 13.80 -8.44
N GLU A 73 6.63 15.10 -8.43
CA GLU A 73 7.60 15.75 -7.55
C GLU A 73 7.07 15.86 -6.10
N PRO A 74 7.95 15.98 -5.09
CA PRO A 74 7.55 16.14 -3.69
C PRO A 74 6.55 17.29 -3.47
N GLY A 75 5.55 17.05 -2.61
CA GLY A 75 4.54 18.04 -2.25
C GLY A 75 3.49 18.31 -3.33
N THR A 76 3.42 17.50 -4.39
CA THR A 76 2.30 17.54 -5.34
C THR A 76 1.02 16.99 -4.68
N ILE A 77 -0.10 17.65 -4.94
CA ILE A 77 -1.44 17.16 -4.58
C ILE A 77 -2.18 16.78 -5.87
N ILE A 78 -2.75 15.59 -5.91
CA ILE A 78 -3.65 15.14 -6.97
C ILE A 78 -5.01 14.91 -6.32
N LYS A 79 -6.03 15.64 -6.76
CA LYS A 79 -7.39 15.51 -6.22
C LYS A 79 -8.37 15.03 -7.28
N SER A 80 -9.33 14.17 -6.93
CA SER A 80 -10.45 13.87 -7.82
C SER A 80 -11.26 15.13 -8.14
N HIS A 81 -11.88 15.19 -9.32
CA HIS A 81 -12.80 16.29 -9.62
C HIS A 81 -14.03 16.22 -8.70
N PRO A 82 -14.45 17.33 -8.05
CA PRO A 82 -15.44 17.29 -6.97
C PRO A 82 -16.85 16.86 -7.42
N THR A 83 -17.19 17.10 -8.69
CA THR A 83 -18.55 16.94 -9.22
C THR A 83 -18.59 16.19 -10.55
N GLU A 84 -17.48 15.57 -10.95
CA GLU A 84 -17.45 14.80 -12.20
C GLU A 84 -18.26 13.51 -11.98
N PRO A 85 -19.23 13.17 -12.84
CA PRO A 85 -20.02 11.95 -12.68
C PRO A 85 -19.20 10.68 -12.95
N SER A 86 -18.18 10.76 -13.80
CA SER A 86 -17.28 9.64 -14.04
C SER A 86 -16.37 9.39 -12.83
N VAL A 87 -16.22 8.11 -12.45
CA VAL A 87 -15.38 7.71 -11.31
C VAL A 87 -13.93 8.06 -11.62
N ALA A 88 -13.31 8.84 -10.73
CA ALA A 88 -11.90 9.20 -10.85
C ALA A 88 -10.99 8.09 -10.30
N PHE A 89 -9.99 7.66 -11.07
CA PHE A 89 -8.94 6.75 -10.63
C PHE A 89 -7.67 6.98 -11.45
N LEU A 90 -6.51 6.58 -10.94
CA LEU A 90 -5.24 6.66 -11.67
C LEU A 90 -4.66 5.26 -11.84
N LEU A 91 -4.66 4.78 -13.08
CA LEU A 91 -4.19 3.45 -13.44
C LEU A 91 -2.93 3.53 -14.28
N PHE A 92 -1.95 2.69 -13.96
CA PHE A 92 -0.72 2.49 -14.72
C PHE A 92 -0.80 1.13 -15.41
N GLU A 93 -0.89 1.12 -16.75
CA GLU A 93 -0.90 -0.11 -17.54
C GLU A 93 0.47 -0.81 -17.50
N ARG A 94 0.52 -2.08 -17.88
CA ARG A 94 1.77 -2.84 -18.02
C ARG A 94 2.81 -2.06 -18.81
N GLY A 95 4.02 -1.97 -18.26
CA GLY A 95 5.16 -1.27 -18.88
C GLY A 95 5.16 0.25 -18.71
N SER A 96 4.09 0.83 -18.16
CA SER A 96 4.10 2.20 -17.67
C SER A 96 4.73 2.29 -16.27
N LYS A 97 5.14 3.50 -15.85
CA LYS A 97 5.82 3.71 -14.56
C LYS A 97 5.31 4.92 -13.81
N ILE A 98 5.10 4.75 -12.51
CA ILE A 98 4.95 5.86 -11.56
C ILE A 98 6.31 6.21 -10.95
N LYS A 99 6.65 7.49 -10.88
CA LYS A 99 7.80 7.98 -10.10
C LYS A 99 7.32 9.02 -9.09
N ALA A 100 6.71 8.54 -8.02
CA ALA A 100 6.20 9.34 -6.91
C ALA A 100 7.12 9.21 -5.70
N LYS A 101 8.22 9.99 -5.69
CA LYS A 101 9.17 10.02 -4.57
C LYS A 101 8.99 11.32 -3.81
N GLY A 102 8.05 11.31 -2.87
CA GLY A 102 7.83 12.38 -1.90
C GLY A 102 8.96 12.42 -0.87
N THR A 103 8.73 13.20 0.19
CA THR A 103 9.60 13.25 1.37
C THR A 103 8.72 13.31 2.62
N LYS A 104 9.28 13.01 3.79
CA LYS A 104 8.56 13.15 5.06
C LYS A 104 7.96 14.55 5.24
N GLU A 105 8.68 15.60 4.85
CA GLU A 105 8.23 16.99 4.98
C GLU A 105 7.28 17.43 3.86
N LYS A 106 7.36 16.77 2.69
CA LYS A 106 6.55 17.07 1.51
C LYS A 106 6.04 15.78 0.87
N PRO A 107 5.11 15.07 1.53
CA PRO A 107 4.53 13.86 0.96
C PRO A 107 3.74 14.20 -0.31
N ILE A 108 3.64 13.24 -1.22
CA ILE A 108 2.73 13.32 -2.36
C ILE A 108 1.35 12.87 -1.89
N VAL A 109 0.30 13.61 -2.22
CA VAL A 109 -1.05 13.35 -1.72
C VAL A 109 -2.02 13.13 -2.87
N PHE A 110 -2.63 11.95 -2.92
CA PHE A 110 -3.80 11.63 -3.73
C PHE A 110 -5.04 11.69 -2.83
N THR A 111 -6.08 12.45 -3.20
CA THR A 111 -7.24 12.69 -2.31
C THR A 111 -8.54 12.95 -3.06
N SER A 112 -9.67 12.87 -2.35
CA SER A 112 -10.93 13.47 -2.79
C SER A 112 -10.80 14.98 -3.01
N GLY A 113 -11.35 15.50 -4.12
CA GLY A 113 -11.49 16.94 -4.34
C GLY A 113 -12.79 17.54 -3.82
N LYS A 114 -13.68 16.76 -3.20
CA LYS A 114 -14.88 17.28 -2.52
C LYS A 114 -14.51 18.07 -1.27
N THR A 115 -15.34 19.03 -0.91
CA THR A 115 -15.20 19.81 0.34
C THR A 115 -15.43 18.91 1.56
N ASP A 116 -16.51 18.12 1.54
CA ASP A 116 -16.83 17.09 2.54
C ASP A 116 -16.28 15.74 2.06
N LYS A 117 -15.03 15.45 2.42
CA LYS A 117 -14.31 14.25 1.97
C LYS A 117 -14.82 13.00 2.68
N LYS A 118 -15.17 11.98 1.90
CA LYS A 118 -15.74 10.72 2.37
C LYS A 118 -15.06 9.53 1.71
N ALA A 119 -14.95 8.45 2.47
CA ALA A 119 -14.55 7.15 1.94
C ALA A 119 -15.42 6.79 0.72
N GLY A 120 -14.78 6.37 -0.37
CA GLY A 120 -15.41 6.03 -1.65
C GLY A 120 -15.64 7.21 -2.60
N ASP A 121 -15.05 8.37 -2.32
CA ASP A 121 -15.17 9.56 -3.16
C ASP A 121 -14.48 9.43 -4.52
N TRP A 122 -13.49 8.54 -4.63
CA TRP A 122 -12.79 8.20 -5.86
C TRP A 122 -12.25 6.77 -5.79
N GLY A 123 -11.76 6.24 -6.91
CA GLY A 123 -11.34 4.86 -7.06
C GLY A 123 -10.09 4.54 -6.24
N GLY A 124 -8.93 5.07 -6.65
CA GLY A 124 -7.65 4.78 -6.03
C GLY A 124 -6.51 4.82 -7.04
N VAL A 125 -5.35 4.28 -6.64
CA VAL A 125 -4.19 4.11 -7.52
C VAL A 125 -4.02 2.64 -7.86
N ILE A 126 -3.91 2.32 -9.14
CA ILE A 126 -3.77 0.95 -9.65
C ILE A 126 -2.47 0.83 -10.43
N LEU A 127 -1.61 -0.11 -10.06
CA LEU A 127 -0.41 -0.47 -10.82
C LEU A 127 -0.57 -1.86 -11.44
N CYS A 128 -0.50 -1.96 -12.76
CA CYS A 128 -0.52 -3.24 -13.47
C CYS A 128 0.90 -3.59 -13.95
N GLY A 129 1.46 -4.67 -13.41
CA GLY A 129 2.79 -5.16 -13.73
C GLY A 129 2.79 -6.43 -14.59
N LYS A 130 3.99 -6.93 -14.84
CA LYS A 130 4.29 -8.11 -15.68
C LYS A 130 4.76 -9.34 -14.88
N ALA A 131 4.68 -9.30 -13.55
CA ALA A 131 5.12 -10.40 -12.70
C ALA A 131 4.08 -11.54 -12.66
N PRO A 132 4.49 -12.77 -12.27
CA PRO A 132 3.61 -13.92 -12.26
C PRO A 132 2.38 -13.77 -11.35
N ILE A 133 1.33 -14.48 -11.74
CA ILE A 133 0.08 -14.68 -10.99
C ILE A 133 -0.29 -16.16 -11.13
N ASN A 134 -1.22 -16.65 -10.30
CA ASN A 134 -1.67 -18.05 -10.35
C ASN A 134 -3.03 -18.26 -11.05
N MET A 135 -3.57 -17.20 -11.65
CA MET A 135 -4.85 -17.19 -12.37
C MET A 135 -4.71 -17.53 -13.87
N GLY A 136 -3.53 -17.96 -14.28
CA GLY A 136 -3.08 -18.04 -15.67
C GLY A 136 -1.83 -17.18 -15.90
N LYS A 137 -1.39 -17.02 -17.15
CA LYS A 137 -0.24 -16.16 -17.47
C LYS A 137 -0.55 -14.69 -17.26
N GLU A 138 -1.76 -14.29 -17.63
CA GLU A 138 -2.24 -12.90 -17.58
C GLU A 138 -3.70 -12.93 -17.12
N ALA A 139 -4.13 -11.85 -16.47
CA ALA A 139 -5.50 -11.63 -16.05
C ALA A 139 -5.96 -10.22 -16.41
N THR A 140 -7.26 -9.98 -16.27
CA THR A 140 -7.88 -8.68 -16.50
C THR A 140 -8.14 -8.03 -15.14
N SER A 141 -7.68 -6.79 -14.97
CA SER A 141 -7.91 -6.01 -13.75
C SER A 141 -9.40 -5.77 -13.54
N GLU A 142 -9.81 -5.72 -12.28
CA GLU A 142 -11.21 -5.48 -11.93
C GLU A 142 -11.69 -4.10 -12.37
N VAL A 143 -10.77 -3.14 -12.37
CA VAL A 143 -10.96 -1.76 -12.82
C VAL A 143 -10.55 -1.63 -14.30
N ALA A 144 -11.41 -1.02 -15.11
CA ALA A 144 -11.11 -0.58 -16.48
C ALA A 144 -10.69 -1.66 -17.51
N ASN A 145 -10.83 -2.96 -17.19
CA ASN A 145 -10.52 -4.08 -18.08
C ASN A 145 -9.10 -4.05 -18.67
N VAL A 146 -8.09 -3.76 -17.84
CA VAL A 146 -6.68 -3.67 -18.26
C VAL A 146 -5.96 -4.99 -17.96
N THR A 147 -5.15 -5.47 -18.89
CA THR A 147 -4.34 -6.68 -18.65
C THR A 147 -3.25 -6.44 -17.61
N TYR A 148 -3.03 -7.42 -16.73
CA TYR A 148 -1.88 -7.51 -15.81
C TYR A 148 -1.34 -8.95 -15.76
N GLY A 149 -0.19 -9.13 -15.11
CA GLY A 149 0.47 -10.42 -14.98
C GLY A 149 1.47 -10.70 -16.10
N GLY A 150 2.19 -11.81 -15.98
CA GLY A 150 3.17 -12.25 -16.95
C GLY A 150 4.17 -13.23 -16.34
N ASN A 151 5.43 -13.11 -16.72
CA ASN A 151 6.51 -13.99 -16.29
C ASN A 151 7.79 -13.21 -15.89
N VAL A 152 7.68 -11.91 -15.61
CA VAL A 152 8.82 -11.03 -15.33
C VAL A 152 8.85 -10.72 -13.83
N ASN A 153 9.55 -11.55 -13.05
CA ASN A 153 9.65 -11.40 -11.58
C ASN A 153 10.23 -10.05 -11.16
N ASP A 154 11.17 -9.50 -11.92
CA ASP A 154 11.82 -8.22 -11.64
C ASP A 154 11.18 -7.05 -12.41
N ASP A 155 9.93 -7.19 -12.84
CA ASP A 155 9.19 -6.09 -13.46
C ASP A 155 9.19 -4.86 -12.56
N ASN A 156 9.27 -3.69 -13.18
CA ASN A 156 9.45 -2.43 -12.47
C ASN A 156 8.39 -1.43 -12.93
N SER A 157 7.34 -1.31 -12.11
CA SER A 157 6.25 -0.34 -12.25
C SER A 157 6.61 1.03 -11.66
N GLY A 158 7.82 1.18 -11.11
CA GLY A 158 8.40 2.45 -10.67
C GLY A 158 8.60 2.55 -9.16
N ILE A 159 8.34 3.73 -8.60
CA ILE A 159 8.55 4.05 -7.19
C ILE A 159 7.38 4.84 -6.61
N MET A 160 6.95 4.43 -5.42
CA MET A 160 6.07 5.18 -4.52
C MET A 160 6.77 5.26 -3.16
N GLU A 161 7.13 6.48 -2.75
CA GLU A 161 7.82 6.77 -1.49
C GLU A 161 7.25 8.05 -0.85
N TYR A 162 6.88 8.02 0.43
CA TYR A 162 6.19 9.12 1.13
C TYR A 162 4.95 9.60 0.38
N VAL A 163 4.02 8.66 0.19
CA VAL A 163 2.76 8.88 -0.52
C VAL A 163 1.58 8.69 0.41
N ARG A 164 0.59 9.58 0.35
CA ARG A 164 -0.73 9.37 0.95
C ARG A 164 -1.80 9.20 -0.11
N ILE A 165 -2.65 8.21 0.07
CA ILE A 165 -3.81 7.92 -0.76
C ILE A 165 -5.04 7.98 0.14
N GLU A 166 -5.84 9.02 0.00
CA GLU A 166 -6.89 9.38 0.96
C GLU A 166 -8.29 9.23 0.32
N TYR A 167 -9.25 8.64 1.04
CA TYR A 167 -10.68 8.63 0.68
C TYR A 167 -11.07 7.84 -0.58
N THR A 168 -10.34 6.76 -0.87
CA THR A 168 -10.58 5.80 -1.98
C THR A 168 -11.75 4.85 -1.68
N GLY A 169 -12.04 3.87 -2.54
CA GLY A 169 -13.08 2.87 -2.26
C GLY A 169 -14.36 3.01 -3.09
N ASN A 170 -14.31 3.57 -4.30
CA ASN A 170 -15.53 3.79 -5.06
C ASN A 170 -16.13 2.48 -5.59
N ILE A 171 -17.44 2.27 -5.38
CA ILE A 171 -18.17 1.09 -5.84
C ILE A 171 -18.28 1.10 -7.37
N ILE A 172 -17.83 0.02 -8.01
CA ILE A 172 -17.97 -0.16 -9.47
C ILE A 172 -19.33 -0.77 -9.80
N ASN A 173 -19.69 -1.86 -9.11
CA ASN A 173 -20.97 -2.57 -9.23
C ASN A 173 -21.22 -3.41 -7.96
N GLU A 174 -22.27 -4.24 -7.96
CA GLU A 174 -22.69 -5.05 -6.79
C GLU A 174 -21.63 -6.03 -6.28
N SER A 175 -20.63 -6.39 -7.09
CA SER A 175 -19.59 -7.36 -6.73
C SER A 175 -18.17 -6.85 -6.89
N LYS A 176 -17.97 -5.57 -7.25
CA LYS A 176 -16.65 -4.99 -7.47
C LYS A 176 -16.56 -3.57 -6.94
N GLU A 177 -15.49 -3.32 -6.21
CA GLU A 177 -15.17 -2.02 -5.63
C GLU A 177 -13.70 -1.68 -5.97
N HIS A 178 -13.24 -0.47 -5.66
CA HIS A 178 -11.84 -0.07 -5.88
C HIS A 178 -11.09 -0.04 -4.55
N ASN A 179 -9.81 -0.41 -4.54
CA ASN A 179 -9.01 -0.36 -3.31
C ASN A 179 -8.25 0.97 -3.18
N GLY A 180 -7.54 1.17 -2.06
CA GLY A 180 -6.61 2.28 -1.90
C GLY A 180 -5.44 2.24 -2.87
N LEU A 181 -4.55 1.27 -2.66
CA LEU A 181 -3.47 0.94 -3.58
C LEU A 181 -3.65 -0.50 -4.07
N THR A 182 -3.95 -0.64 -5.36
CA THR A 182 -4.05 -1.94 -6.03
C THR A 182 -2.75 -2.28 -6.75
N LEU A 183 -2.19 -3.45 -6.44
CA LEU A 183 -0.94 -3.96 -7.00
C LEU A 183 -1.23 -5.23 -7.81
N ASN A 184 -1.53 -5.04 -9.09
CA ASN A 184 -1.87 -6.10 -10.03
C ASN A 184 -0.62 -6.70 -10.67
N GLY A 185 -0.13 -7.84 -10.19
CA GLY A 185 1.03 -8.55 -10.76
C GLY A 185 2.29 -7.69 -10.80
N VAL A 186 2.52 -6.87 -9.77
CA VAL A 186 3.65 -5.93 -9.69
C VAL A 186 4.94 -6.69 -9.34
N GLY A 187 6.03 -6.36 -10.03
CA GLY A 187 7.32 -7.05 -9.88
C GLY A 187 8.21 -6.49 -8.77
N SER A 188 9.16 -7.31 -8.35
CA SER A 188 10.18 -7.01 -7.32
C SER A 188 11.15 -5.87 -7.69
N GLY A 189 11.18 -5.44 -8.95
CA GLY A 189 11.92 -4.26 -9.37
C GLY A 189 11.24 -2.94 -8.99
N THR A 190 10.00 -2.98 -8.49
CA THR A 190 9.21 -1.83 -8.04
C THR A 190 9.50 -1.51 -6.57
N THR A 191 9.59 -0.21 -6.23
CA THR A 191 9.74 0.24 -4.84
C THR A 191 8.41 0.77 -4.32
N ILE A 192 7.88 0.14 -3.26
CA ILE A 192 6.75 0.63 -2.48
C ILE A 192 7.22 0.79 -1.04
N ASP A 193 7.42 2.02 -0.60
CA ASP A 193 7.92 2.34 0.73
C ASP A 193 7.22 3.59 1.28
N TYR A 194 7.00 3.71 2.58
CA TYR A 194 6.33 4.87 3.21
C TYR A 194 5.04 5.29 2.47
N VAL A 195 4.09 4.37 2.36
CA VAL A 195 2.79 4.64 1.73
C VAL A 195 1.69 4.52 2.77
N GLN A 196 0.83 5.53 2.85
CA GLN A 196 -0.37 5.49 3.68
C GLN A 196 -1.63 5.44 2.81
N VAL A 197 -2.55 4.56 3.16
CA VAL A 197 -3.94 4.62 2.72
C VAL A 197 -4.81 5.05 3.89
N TYR A 198 -5.58 6.12 3.71
CA TYR A 198 -6.36 6.76 4.77
C TYR A 198 -7.83 6.87 4.40
N LYS A 199 -8.71 6.32 5.24
CA LYS A 199 -10.17 6.40 5.10
C LYS A 199 -10.70 5.89 3.75
N GLY A 200 -10.15 4.77 3.26
CA GLY A 200 -10.73 4.02 2.15
C GLY A 200 -12.08 3.41 2.53
N LYS A 201 -13.00 3.27 1.56
CA LYS A 201 -14.26 2.54 1.77
C LYS A 201 -14.10 1.03 1.59
N ASP A 202 -13.05 0.63 0.91
CA ASP A 202 -12.65 -0.73 0.62
C ASP A 202 -11.25 -0.96 1.20
N ASP A 203 -10.53 -1.96 0.70
CA ASP A 203 -9.21 -2.33 1.18
C ASP A 203 -8.19 -1.19 1.17
N GLY A 204 -7.32 -1.19 2.17
CA GLY A 204 -6.16 -0.32 2.22
C GLY A 204 -5.21 -0.61 1.05
N PHE A 205 -4.60 -1.78 1.11
CA PHE A 205 -3.67 -2.28 0.11
C PHE A 205 -4.16 -3.63 -0.36
N GLU A 206 -4.15 -3.84 -1.68
CA GLU A 206 -4.55 -5.12 -2.25
C GLU A 206 -3.53 -5.61 -3.28
N PHE A 207 -3.05 -6.83 -3.07
CA PHE A 207 -2.04 -7.48 -3.90
C PHE A 207 -2.65 -8.64 -4.70
N PHE A 208 -2.90 -8.39 -5.98
CA PHE A 208 -3.32 -9.42 -6.93
C PHE A 208 -2.10 -10.05 -7.60
N GLY A 209 -1.50 -11.04 -6.94
CA GLY A 209 -0.31 -11.73 -7.40
C GLY A 209 0.95 -10.86 -7.44
N GLY A 210 1.98 -11.32 -8.15
CA GLY A 210 3.24 -10.61 -8.31
C GLY A 210 4.30 -10.93 -7.25
N THR A 211 5.37 -10.15 -7.25
CA THR A 211 6.60 -10.39 -6.48
C THR A 211 7.12 -9.12 -5.79
N VAL A 212 6.37 -8.02 -5.86
CA VAL A 212 6.76 -6.75 -5.26
C VAL A 212 6.95 -6.90 -3.75
N ASN A 213 8.03 -6.32 -3.25
CA ASN A 213 8.23 -6.17 -1.81
C ASN A 213 7.78 -4.76 -1.38
N ALA A 214 7.27 -4.62 -0.17
CA ALA A 214 6.76 -3.34 0.33
C ALA A 214 7.10 -3.10 1.81
N SER A 215 7.63 -1.93 2.14
CA SER A 215 7.96 -1.54 3.52
C SER A 215 7.21 -0.29 3.97
N HIS A 216 7.10 -0.09 5.29
CA HIS A 216 6.50 1.12 5.88
C HIS A 216 5.10 1.44 5.33
N LEU A 217 4.23 0.43 5.26
CA LEU A 217 2.85 0.60 4.83
C LEU A 217 1.95 0.98 6.00
N VAL A 218 1.03 1.92 5.80
CA VAL A 218 0.10 2.37 6.83
C VAL A 218 -1.33 2.34 6.28
N SER A 219 -2.19 1.50 6.86
CA SER A 219 -3.63 1.54 6.61
C SER A 219 -4.33 2.15 7.82
N THR A 220 -5.10 3.22 7.59
CA THR A 220 -5.75 3.98 8.67
C THR A 220 -7.21 4.21 8.35
N ASP A 221 -8.09 3.68 9.21
CA ASP A 221 -9.54 3.87 9.13
C ASP A 221 -10.16 3.48 7.77
N CYS A 222 -9.55 2.52 7.07
CA CYS A 222 -10.18 1.84 5.94
C CYS A 222 -11.33 0.96 6.45
N LYS A 223 -12.40 0.87 5.66
CA LYS A 223 -13.64 0.23 6.10
C LYS A 223 -13.69 -1.26 5.88
N ASP A 224 -12.94 -1.77 4.92
CA ASP A 224 -12.78 -3.21 4.69
C ASP A 224 -11.43 -3.68 5.21
N ASP A 225 -10.64 -4.42 4.44
CA ASP A 225 -9.40 -5.02 4.93
C ASP A 225 -8.25 -4.04 4.91
N SER A 226 -7.38 -4.13 5.93
CA SER A 226 -6.26 -3.19 6.01
C SER A 226 -5.18 -3.53 4.98
N PHE A 227 -4.94 -4.83 4.81
CA PHE A 227 -4.08 -5.45 3.80
C PHE A 227 -4.77 -6.72 3.33
N ASP A 228 -4.93 -6.87 2.03
CA ASP A 228 -5.42 -8.10 1.40
C ASP A 228 -4.40 -8.57 0.35
N TRP A 229 -4.38 -9.87 0.08
CA TRP A 229 -3.71 -10.43 -1.07
C TRP A 229 -4.40 -11.67 -1.58
N THR A 230 -4.24 -11.88 -2.88
CA THR A 230 -4.63 -13.10 -3.54
C THR A 230 -3.74 -13.38 -4.76
N TYR A 231 -4.08 -14.42 -5.50
CA TYR A 231 -3.58 -14.73 -6.83
C TYR A 231 -2.07 -14.94 -7.00
N GLY A 232 -1.44 -15.48 -5.96
CA GLY A 232 -0.05 -15.96 -6.04
C GLY A 232 0.98 -14.89 -5.69
N TRP A 233 0.66 -13.94 -4.81
CA TRP A 233 1.64 -12.94 -4.39
C TRP A 233 2.73 -13.59 -3.52
N VAL A 234 4.00 -13.46 -3.94
CA VAL A 234 5.17 -14.07 -3.29
C VAL A 234 6.19 -13.02 -2.84
N GLY A 235 5.73 -11.80 -2.56
CA GLY A 235 6.57 -10.70 -2.11
C GLY A 235 6.91 -10.74 -0.62
N LYS A 236 7.57 -9.68 -0.17
CA LYS A 236 7.98 -9.48 1.23
C LYS A 236 7.41 -8.20 1.80
N GLY A 237 7.15 -8.19 3.10
CA GLY A 237 6.62 -7.03 3.82
C GLY A 237 7.34 -6.75 5.14
N GLN A 238 7.70 -5.50 5.41
CA GLN A 238 8.24 -5.10 6.71
C GLN A 238 7.72 -3.75 7.20
N PHE A 239 7.49 -3.59 8.51
CA PHE A 239 7.01 -2.35 9.14
C PHE A 239 5.63 -1.92 8.65
N TRP A 240 4.66 -2.82 8.67
CA TRP A 240 3.28 -2.47 8.32
C TRP A 240 2.46 -2.13 9.55
N LEU A 241 1.66 -1.08 9.46
CA LEU A 241 0.74 -0.63 10.49
C LEU A 241 -0.70 -0.62 9.95
N ALA A 242 -1.60 -1.32 10.62
CA ALA A 242 -3.03 -1.12 10.48
C ALA A 242 -3.59 -0.48 11.76
N LYS A 243 -4.37 0.60 11.59
CA LYS A 243 -5.18 1.19 12.65
C LYS A 243 -6.61 1.35 12.14
N GLN A 244 -7.44 0.36 12.40
CA GLN A 244 -8.85 0.41 12.07
C GLN A 244 -9.57 1.51 12.87
N GLY A 245 -10.64 2.06 12.29
CA GLY A 245 -11.48 3.04 12.97
C GLY A 245 -12.19 2.46 14.18
N SER A 246 -12.84 3.29 15.00
CA SER A 246 -13.58 2.79 16.17
C SER A 246 -14.70 1.82 15.81
N ASN A 247 -15.36 2.06 14.67
CA ASN A 247 -16.49 1.28 14.13
C ASN A 247 -16.31 0.90 12.64
N ASN A 248 -15.10 1.06 12.08
CA ASN A 248 -14.80 0.78 10.68
C ASN A 248 -13.72 -0.31 10.60
N GLY A 249 -13.69 -1.06 9.48
CA GLY A 249 -12.74 -2.13 9.22
C GLY A 249 -13.39 -3.51 9.31
N ASP A 250 -12.87 -4.46 8.54
CA ASP A 250 -13.18 -5.89 8.66
C ASP A 250 -11.96 -6.67 9.15
N ARG A 251 -11.00 -6.99 8.27
CA ARG A 251 -9.77 -7.71 8.62
C ARG A 251 -8.57 -6.77 8.80
N GLY A 252 -7.67 -7.13 9.71
CA GLY A 252 -6.33 -6.56 9.75
C GLY A 252 -5.51 -7.05 8.56
N ILE A 253 -5.59 -8.36 8.29
CA ILE A 253 -5.06 -9.02 7.11
C ILE A 253 -6.10 -10.00 6.60
N GLU A 254 -6.43 -9.94 5.31
CA GLU A 254 -6.95 -11.08 4.54
C GLU A 254 -5.86 -11.62 3.63
N GLY A 255 -5.82 -12.95 3.47
CA GLY A 255 -4.78 -13.61 2.72
C GLY A 255 -5.26 -14.90 2.10
N ASP A 256 -5.49 -14.84 0.79
CA ASP A 256 -5.94 -15.95 -0.03
C ASP A 256 -4.84 -16.39 -1.02
N ASN A 257 -4.92 -17.65 -1.49
CA ASN A 257 -4.15 -18.09 -2.67
C ASN A 257 -4.99 -18.01 -3.95
N ASP A 258 -5.86 -18.98 -4.23
CA ASP A 258 -6.89 -18.87 -5.27
C ASP A 258 -8.13 -19.62 -4.78
N SER A 259 -9.22 -18.89 -4.58
CA SER A 259 -10.47 -19.44 -4.05
C SER A 259 -11.14 -20.47 -4.97
N ARG A 260 -10.76 -20.50 -6.26
CA ARG A 260 -11.30 -21.46 -7.23
C ARG A 260 -10.52 -22.77 -7.23
N ASN A 261 -9.24 -22.69 -6.86
CA ASN A 261 -8.37 -23.84 -6.71
C ASN A 261 -7.27 -23.56 -5.68
N ASN A 262 -7.46 -24.07 -4.47
CA ASN A 262 -6.61 -23.71 -3.34
C ASN A 262 -5.15 -24.18 -3.48
N ASP A 263 -4.85 -25.09 -4.42
CA ASP A 263 -3.48 -25.56 -4.70
C ASP A 263 -2.81 -24.89 -5.91
N SER A 264 -3.43 -23.86 -6.50
CA SER A 264 -2.88 -23.10 -7.63
C SER A 264 -1.47 -22.58 -7.35
N THR A 265 -0.60 -22.71 -8.35
CA THR A 265 0.80 -22.25 -8.29
C THR A 265 1.06 -21.05 -9.22
N PRO A 266 1.98 -20.14 -8.86
CA PRO A 266 2.64 -20.05 -7.56
C PRO A 266 1.64 -19.81 -6.42
N TYR A 267 1.90 -20.38 -5.25
CA TYR A 267 1.08 -20.09 -4.08
C TYR A 267 1.23 -18.62 -3.68
N SER A 268 0.18 -17.98 -3.17
CA SER A 268 0.34 -16.77 -2.37
C SER A 268 1.13 -17.13 -1.12
N ALA A 269 2.39 -16.73 -1.08
CA ALA A 269 3.35 -17.14 -0.06
C ALA A 269 4.21 -15.96 0.40
N PRO A 270 3.62 -14.83 0.83
CA PRO A 270 4.41 -13.69 1.25
C PRO A 270 5.15 -13.99 2.57
N VAL A 271 6.27 -13.29 2.75
CA VAL A 271 7.02 -13.30 4.03
C VAL A 271 6.91 -11.92 4.66
N LEU A 272 6.30 -11.84 5.83
CA LEU A 272 6.02 -10.59 6.53
C LEU A 272 6.76 -10.53 7.87
N SER A 273 7.28 -9.36 8.24
CA SER A 273 7.84 -9.11 9.58
C SER A 273 7.52 -7.73 10.11
N ASN A 274 7.54 -7.57 11.43
CA ASN A 274 7.37 -6.27 12.09
C ASN A 274 6.05 -5.61 11.72
N ILE A 275 4.96 -6.35 11.93
CA ILE A 275 3.60 -5.93 11.58
C ILE A 275 2.86 -5.53 12.86
N SER A 276 2.16 -4.40 12.86
CA SER A 276 1.29 -3.99 13.97
C SER A 276 -0.14 -3.80 13.47
N LEU A 277 -1.06 -4.66 13.92
CA LEU A 277 -2.47 -4.60 13.58
C LEU A 277 -3.29 -4.22 14.81
N HIS A 278 -3.95 -3.07 14.73
CA HIS A 278 -4.86 -2.57 15.75
C HIS A 278 -6.27 -2.53 15.19
N GLY A 279 -7.09 -3.47 15.65
CA GLY A 279 -8.46 -3.66 15.20
C GLY A 279 -9.45 -2.63 15.75
N SER A 280 -10.64 -2.60 15.15
CA SER A 280 -11.76 -1.83 15.65
C SER A 280 -12.39 -2.51 16.87
N LYS A 281 -12.88 -1.74 17.83
CA LYS A 281 -13.60 -2.27 19.01
C LYS A 281 -15.00 -2.79 18.67
N LYS A 282 -15.29 -3.04 17.39
CA LYS A 282 -16.56 -3.60 16.89
C LYS A 282 -16.70 -5.04 17.41
N SER A 283 -17.74 -5.30 18.20
CA SER A 283 -18.01 -6.60 18.83
C SER A 283 -19.14 -7.38 18.12
N GLY A 284 -19.16 -8.71 18.26
CA GLY A 284 -20.19 -9.62 17.73
C GLY A 284 -19.71 -10.47 16.55
N ASP A 285 -20.62 -11.25 15.94
CA ASP A 285 -20.33 -12.12 14.78
C ASP A 285 -19.91 -11.34 13.52
N SER A 286 -20.22 -10.05 13.48
CA SER A 286 -19.77 -9.07 12.48
C SER A 286 -18.57 -8.23 12.95
N GLY A 287 -17.92 -8.64 14.05
CA GLY A 287 -16.77 -7.96 14.62
C GLY A 287 -15.50 -8.09 13.77
N SER A 288 -14.57 -7.15 13.97
CA SER A 288 -13.32 -7.12 13.22
C SER A 288 -12.43 -8.33 13.53
N MET A 289 -11.64 -8.77 12.57
CA MET A 289 -10.76 -9.93 12.74
C MET A 289 -9.31 -9.59 12.42
N GLY A 290 -8.37 -10.11 13.21
CA GLY A 290 -6.95 -9.84 13.01
C GLY A 290 -6.46 -10.42 11.69
N LEU A 291 -6.49 -11.75 11.59
CA LEU A 291 -5.92 -12.51 10.47
C LEU A 291 -6.96 -13.45 9.85
N LYS A 292 -7.30 -13.26 8.58
CA LYS A 292 -8.13 -14.19 7.81
C LYS A 292 -7.24 -14.87 6.77
N LEU A 293 -6.89 -16.13 6.99
CA LEU A 293 -5.97 -16.86 6.11
C LEU A 293 -6.70 -18.03 5.47
N ARG A 294 -6.84 -18.02 4.15
CA ARG A 294 -7.65 -19.03 3.46
C ARG A 294 -7.08 -19.43 2.12
N ALA A 295 -7.87 -20.27 1.45
CA ALA A 295 -7.73 -20.61 0.04
C ALA A 295 -6.38 -21.20 -0.35
N GLY A 296 -5.65 -21.79 0.59
CA GLY A 296 -4.33 -22.40 0.38
C GLY A 296 -3.15 -21.44 0.48
N THR A 297 -3.31 -20.25 1.06
CA THR A 297 -2.18 -19.34 1.33
C THR A 297 -1.05 -20.02 2.12
N LYS A 298 0.19 -19.56 1.92
CA LYS A 298 1.44 -20.04 2.54
C LYS A 298 2.23 -18.89 3.18
N VAL A 299 1.51 -17.94 3.79
CA VAL A 299 2.15 -16.78 4.42
C VAL A 299 3.03 -17.21 5.59
N LYS A 300 4.20 -16.56 5.71
CA LYS A 300 5.03 -16.62 6.92
C LYS A 300 5.04 -15.25 7.58
N ILE A 301 4.59 -15.18 8.83
CA ILE A 301 4.57 -13.94 9.61
C ILE A 301 5.48 -14.06 10.81
N TYR A 302 6.40 -13.10 10.95
CA TYR A 302 7.28 -12.97 12.10
C TYR A 302 7.02 -11.63 12.81
N ASN A 303 7.27 -11.57 14.12
CA ASN A 303 7.32 -10.29 14.84
C ASN A 303 6.05 -9.44 14.66
N ALA A 304 4.86 -10.04 14.71
CA ALA A 304 3.60 -9.31 14.60
C ALA A 304 3.03 -8.92 15.97
N VAL A 305 2.32 -7.81 16.03
CA VAL A 305 1.39 -7.46 17.10
C VAL A 305 -0.01 -7.49 16.50
N VAL A 306 -0.90 -8.32 17.03
CA VAL A 306 -2.31 -8.39 16.61
C VAL A 306 -3.19 -8.16 17.83
N GLU A 307 -3.90 -7.04 17.85
CA GLU A 307 -4.71 -6.66 19.00
C GLU A 307 -5.96 -5.85 18.63
N GLY A 308 -6.92 -5.81 19.55
CA GLY A 308 -8.12 -4.97 19.40
C GLY A 308 -9.16 -5.50 18.43
N PHE A 309 -9.03 -6.76 17.99
CA PHE A 309 -10.01 -7.45 17.14
C PHE A 309 -10.93 -8.34 17.96
N SER A 310 -12.16 -8.57 17.50
CA SER A 310 -13.10 -9.51 18.15
C SER A 310 -12.59 -10.95 18.08
N LYS A 311 -11.93 -11.31 16.96
CA LYS A 311 -11.25 -12.57 16.71
C LYS A 311 -9.82 -12.30 16.22
N LEU A 312 -8.79 -12.96 16.76
CA LEU A 312 -7.40 -12.67 16.36
C LEU A 312 -7.01 -13.41 15.08
N GLY A 313 -7.59 -14.57 14.81
CA GLY A 313 -7.42 -15.21 13.52
C GLY A 313 -8.43 -16.29 13.17
N ASP A 314 -8.51 -16.58 11.88
CA ASP A 314 -9.42 -17.55 11.29
C ASP A 314 -8.74 -18.17 10.07
N ILE A 315 -8.38 -19.44 10.20
CA ILE A 315 -7.66 -20.19 9.18
C ILE A 315 -8.65 -21.16 8.55
N GLN A 316 -8.85 -21.05 7.25
CA GLN A 316 -9.91 -21.79 6.56
C GLN A 316 -9.39 -22.56 5.34
N HIS A 317 -10.13 -23.61 5.00
CA HIS A 317 -9.91 -24.52 3.88
C HIS A 317 -8.82 -25.57 4.12
N ASP A 318 -9.09 -26.79 3.63
CA ASP A 318 -8.28 -27.98 3.91
C ASP A 318 -6.83 -27.78 3.47
N GLN A 319 -6.60 -27.16 2.31
CA GLN A 319 -5.24 -26.89 1.81
C GLN A 319 -4.48 -25.88 2.69
N THR A 320 -5.16 -24.86 3.23
CA THR A 320 -4.53 -23.89 4.14
C THR A 320 -4.15 -24.57 5.46
N ILE A 321 -5.01 -25.46 5.96
CA ILE A 321 -4.73 -26.26 7.16
C ILE A 321 -3.58 -27.24 6.89
N ALA A 322 -3.51 -27.85 5.71
CA ALA A 322 -2.37 -28.69 5.31
C ALA A 322 -1.06 -27.89 5.27
N ASN A 323 -1.09 -26.68 4.71
CA ASN A 323 0.07 -25.77 4.69
C ASN A 323 0.49 -25.31 6.09
N LEU A 324 -0.47 -25.14 7.02
CA LEU A 324 -0.16 -24.88 8.42
C LEU A 324 0.56 -26.08 9.06
N ASN A 325 0.07 -27.30 8.80
CA ASN A 325 0.62 -28.53 9.35
C ASN A 325 2.04 -28.84 8.83
N ASP A 326 2.30 -28.57 7.54
CA ASP A 326 3.62 -28.78 6.95
C ASP A 326 4.62 -27.62 7.24
N GLY A 327 4.14 -26.53 7.85
CA GLY A 327 4.95 -25.36 8.21
C GLY A 327 5.25 -24.41 7.05
N SER A 328 4.61 -24.58 5.90
CA SER A 328 4.68 -23.61 4.80
C SER A 328 3.85 -22.37 5.07
N LEU A 329 2.77 -22.48 5.88
CA LEU A 329 2.13 -21.37 6.57
C LEU A 329 2.58 -21.37 8.04
N LEU A 330 3.07 -20.24 8.55
CA LEU A 330 3.44 -20.12 9.98
C LEU A 330 3.31 -18.69 10.50
N ILE A 331 3.09 -18.57 11.81
CA ILE A 331 3.17 -17.28 12.53
C ILE A 331 3.97 -17.47 13.80
N GLN A 332 5.06 -16.72 13.94
CA GLN A 332 6.01 -16.88 15.03
C GLN A 332 6.45 -15.56 15.64
N ASN A 333 6.99 -15.63 16.86
CA ASN A 333 7.59 -14.50 17.55
C ASN A 333 6.62 -13.30 17.65
N SER A 334 5.33 -13.57 17.83
CA SER A 334 4.27 -12.57 17.70
C SER A 334 3.49 -12.40 19.00
N ILE A 335 2.87 -11.23 19.18
CA ILE A 335 2.06 -10.86 20.33
C ILE A 335 0.59 -10.77 19.90
N PHE A 336 -0.26 -11.49 20.60
CA PHE A 336 -1.69 -11.59 20.37
C PHE A 336 -2.46 -11.09 21.59
N ARG A 337 -3.29 -10.05 21.44
CA ARG A 337 -4.06 -9.48 22.56
C ARG A 337 -5.56 -9.43 22.27
N ASN A 338 -6.33 -10.15 23.08
CA ASN A 338 -7.79 -10.09 23.06
C ASN A 338 -8.33 -10.50 24.43
N ASN A 339 -9.50 -9.98 24.80
CA ASN A 339 -10.12 -10.23 26.10
C ASN A 339 -10.86 -11.58 26.18
N THR A 340 -10.75 -12.45 25.15
CA THR A 340 -11.48 -13.72 25.06
C THR A 340 -10.51 -14.91 24.95
N THR A 341 -10.97 -16.10 25.37
CA THR A 341 -10.15 -17.32 25.49
C THR A 341 -9.96 -18.10 24.18
N ASN A 342 -10.87 -17.94 23.20
CA ASN A 342 -10.79 -18.62 21.89
C ASN A 342 -10.61 -17.59 20.77
N THR A 343 -9.37 -17.22 20.51
CA THR A 343 -9.05 -16.12 19.58
C THR A 343 -8.76 -16.58 18.15
N PHE A 344 -8.49 -17.87 17.96
CA PHE A 344 -8.25 -18.50 16.67
C PHE A 344 -9.31 -19.56 16.36
N ALA A 345 -9.78 -19.59 15.12
CA ALA A 345 -10.56 -20.71 14.59
C ALA A 345 -9.83 -21.38 13.43
N TYR A 346 -10.10 -22.67 13.27
CA TYR A 346 -9.60 -23.49 12.19
C TYR A 346 -10.79 -24.20 11.57
N LEU A 347 -11.01 -24.04 10.27
CA LEU A 347 -12.20 -24.54 9.59
C LEU A 347 -11.82 -25.24 8.28
N ASN A 348 -12.42 -26.41 8.05
CA ASN A 348 -12.29 -27.14 6.78
C ASN A 348 -13.09 -26.45 5.66
N ASN A 349 -13.04 -26.99 4.45
CA ASN A 349 -13.77 -26.49 3.28
C ASN A 349 -15.29 -26.36 3.51
N ASP A 350 -15.88 -27.27 4.28
CA ASP A 350 -17.31 -27.28 4.63
C ASP A 350 -17.65 -26.39 5.84
N ARG A 351 -16.68 -25.60 6.33
CA ARG A 351 -16.77 -24.75 7.52
C ARG A 351 -17.01 -25.51 8.83
N THR A 352 -16.72 -26.80 8.88
CA THR A 352 -16.65 -27.55 10.14
C THR A 352 -15.31 -27.30 10.85
N PRO A 353 -15.27 -27.38 12.20
CA PRO A 353 -14.02 -27.25 12.95
C PRO A 353 -12.93 -28.23 12.48
N ALA A 354 -11.76 -27.69 12.19
CA ALA A 354 -10.54 -28.44 11.88
C ALA A 354 -9.63 -28.53 13.11
N ASN A 355 -8.84 -29.60 13.21
CA ASN A 355 -7.82 -29.76 14.24
C ASN A 355 -6.44 -29.74 13.56
N PRO A 356 -5.71 -28.61 13.59
CA PRO A 356 -4.31 -28.59 13.22
C PRO A 356 -3.52 -29.62 14.04
N SER A 357 -2.47 -30.17 13.45
CA SER A 357 -1.55 -31.09 14.13
C SER A 357 -0.94 -30.46 15.38
N ASP A 358 -0.70 -31.29 16.40
CA ASP A 358 -0.11 -30.86 17.67
C ASP A 358 1.19 -30.07 17.45
N GLY A 359 1.32 -28.93 18.13
CA GLY A 359 2.47 -28.03 18.00
C GLY A 359 2.46 -27.10 16.78
N LYS A 360 1.54 -27.29 15.82
CA LYS A 360 1.45 -26.46 14.60
C LYS A 360 0.34 -25.42 14.63
N ALA A 361 -0.59 -25.49 15.57
CA ALA A 361 -1.57 -24.44 15.76
C ALA A 361 -0.88 -23.09 16.05
N ILE A 362 -1.34 -22.00 15.42
CA ILE A 362 -0.75 -20.66 15.59
C ILE A 362 -0.82 -20.21 17.06
N ASN A 363 -1.94 -20.55 17.72
CA ASN A 363 -2.17 -20.31 19.14
C ASN A 363 -1.47 -21.27 20.10
N HIS A 364 -0.48 -22.02 19.62
CA HIS A 364 0.36 -22.88 20.43
C HIS A 364 1.69 -22.20 20.81
N ASP A 365 2.17 -22.44 22.03
CA ASP A 365 3.33 -21.76 22.61
C ASP A 365 4.68 -22.07 21.89
N ASP A 366 4.75 -23.19 21.16
CA ASP A 366 5.95 -23.63 20.42
C ASP A 366 6.43 -22.66 19.33
N ASN A 367 5.57 -21.73 18.91
CA ASN A 367 5.89 -20.70 17.91
C ASN A 367 6.54 -19.44 18.52
N ASN A 368 6.88 -19.48 19.81
CA ASN A 368 7.36 -18.32 20.58
C ASN A 368 6.38 -17.12 20.54
N ASN A 369 5.10 -17.42 20.39
CA ASN A 369 4.04 -16.41 20.45
C ASN A 369 3.76 -16.03 21.92
N THR A 370 3.13 -14.88 22.12
CA THR A 370 2.70 -14.41 23.43
C THR A 370 1.23 -14.04 23.38
N TYR A 371 0.42 -14.72 24.18
CA TYR A 371 -1.01 -14.46 24.29
C TYR A 371 -1.33 -13.70 25.57
N SER A 372 -2.16 -12.66 25.45
CA SER A 372 -2.57 -11.83 26.57
C SER A 372 -4.05 -11.51 26.54
N ASN A 373 -4.68 -11.69 27.70
CA ASN A 373 -6.05 -11.26 28.00
C ASN A 373 -6.14 -9.90 28.72
N ASN A 374 -5.01 -9.20 28.92
CA ASN A 374 -4.95 -8.02 29.77
C ASN A 374 -4.46 -6.79 29.00
N ASN A 375 -5.37 -5.83 28.79
CA ASN A 375 -5.13 -4.59 28.03
C ASN A 375 -4.17 -3.59 28.71
N SER A 376 -3.64 -3.90 29.90
CA SER A 376 -2.94 -2.95 30.77
C SER A 376 -1.42 -3.18 30.92
N LYS A 377 -0.81 -4.21 30.29
CA LYS A 377 0.65 -4.42 30.36
C LYS A 377 1.34 -3.91 29.10
N THR A 378 2.38 -3.09 29.28
CA THR A 378 3.43 -2.91 28.29
C THR A 378 4.16 -4.24 28.12
N TYR A 379 4.25 -4.73 26.89
CA TYR A 379 4.95 -5.98 26.57
C TYR A 379 6.39 -5.68 26.22
N ASP A 380 7.27 -6.56 26.70
CA ASP A 380 8.60 -6.70 26.16
C ASP A 380 8.48 -7.18 24.71
N ILE A 381 8.84 -6.29 23.81
CA ILE A 381 8.86 -6.57 22.38
C ILE A 381 10.21 -7.11 21.92
N THR A 382 11.21 -7.20 22.79
CA THR A 382 12.59 -7.49 22.43
C THR A 382 12.96 -8.94 22.71
N THR A 383 12.57 -9.50 23.86
CA THR A 383 13.03 -10.83 24.30
C THR A 383 12.66 -11.97 23.35
N LYS A 384 11.49 -11.87 22.70
CA LYS A 384 11.01 -12.91 21.78
C LYS A 384 11.12 -12.52 20.31
N ALA A 385 11.70 -11.37 19.97
CA ALA A 385 11.85 -10.96 18.59
C ALA A 385 12.81 -11.89 17.83
N LYS A 386 12.53 -12.09 16.54
CA LYS A 386 13.40 -12.85 15.62
C LYS A 386 13.98 -11.91 14.57
N SER A 387 15.29 -11.81 14.46
CA SER A 387 15.89 -11.12 13.31
C SER A 387 15.83 -12.02 12.09
N ILE A 388 14.96 -11.70 11.14
CA ILE A 388 14.80 -12.48 9.91
C ILE A 388 15.78 -12.06 8.80
N SER A 389 16.55 -10.99 9.02
CA SER A 389 17.62 -10.53 8.12
C SER A 389 18.71 -11.58 7.87
N GLN A 390 18.84 -12.56 8.77
CA GLN A 390 19.75 -13.70 8.63
C GLN A 390 19.22 -14.78 7.69
N GLU A 391 17.89 -14.86 7.50
CA GLU A 391 17.25 -15.77 6.55
C GLU A 391 17.14 -15.13 5.17
N ASP A 392 16.91 -13.82 5.12
CA ASP A 392 16.77 -13.07 3.89
C ASP A 392 17.21 -11.60 4.08
N ALA A 393 18.25 -11.19 3.35
CA ALA A 393 18.88 -9.88 3.49
C ALA A 393 18.03 -8.70 3.00
N TRP A 394 16.83 -8.95 2.44
CA TRP A 394 15.89 -7.86 2.13
C TRP A 394 15.32 -7.21 3.40
N PHE A 395 15.19 -7.97 4.49
CA PHE A 395 14.64 -7.45 5.74
C PHE A 395 15.69 -6.71 6.56
N ASP A 396 15.29 -5.59 7.14
CA ASP A 396 16.08 -4.86 8.10
C ASP A 396 16.33 -5.70 9.36
N ASN A 397 17.57 -5.62 9.86
CA ASN A 397 17.99 -6.30 11.07
C ASN A 397 17.49 -5.57 12.31
N VAL A 398 16.32 -5.96 12.78
CA VAL A 398 15.70 -5.43 14.00
C VAL A 398 15.51 -6.50 15.06
N ASN A 399 15.50 -6.08 16.32
CA ASN A 399 15.38 -6.93 17.51
C ASN A 399 14.10 -6.65 18.30
N TYR A 400 13.01 -6.27 17.63
CA TYR A 400 11.73 -6.01 18.27
C TYR A 400 10.53 -6.60 17.50
N ILE A 401 9.43 -6.82 18.22
CA ILE A 401 8.13 -7.29 17.72
C ILE A 401 7.23 -6.08 17.38
N GLY A 402 6.55 -6.14 16.24
CA GLY A 402 5.68 -5.11 15.69
C GLY A 402 6.42 -4.09 14.83
N ALA A 403 5.68 -3.13 14.30
CA ALA A 403 6.19 -2.09 13.39
C ALA A 403 7.05 -1.01 14.06
N PHE A 404 7.15 -1.02 15.38
CA PHE A 404 7.81 0.03 16.18
C PHE A 404 8.65 -0.57 17.30
N SER A 405 9.88 -0.09 17.42
CA SER A 405 10.77 -0.25 18.57
C SER A 405 10.24 0.46 19.82
N GLU A 406 10.86 0.21 20.97
CA GLU A 406 10.47 0.86 22.23
C GLU A 406 10.67 2.38 22.19
N ALA A 407 11.76 2.83 21.55
CA ALA A 407 12.06 4.25 21.39
C ALA A 407 11.00 4.98 20.54
N GLU A 408 10.41 4.28 19.57
CA GLU A 408 9.34 4.79 18.72
C GLU A 408 7.98 4.76 19.41
N ARG A 409 7.74 3.84 20.35
CA ARG A 409 6.51 3.74 21.15
C ARG A 409 6.44 4.73 22.34
N GLY A 410 7.56 5.33 22.76
CA GLY A 410 7.68 6.13 23.98
C GLY A 410 6.87 7.45 23.99
N THR A 411 6.67 8.02 25.19
CA THR A 411 5.75 9.15 25.54
C THR A 411 5.92 10.46 24.77
N ASN A 412 6.88 10.58 23.86
CA ASN A 412 7.05 11.76 23.01
C ASN A 412 6.99 11.48 21.50
N GLY A 413 6.89 10.22 21.04
CA GLY A 413 6.73 9.86 19.61
C GLY A 413 7.78 10.43 18.64
N LYS A 414 8.87 11.01 19.14
CA LYS A 414 9.80 11.82 18.31
C LYS A 414 10.52 11.00 17.23
N ASN A 415 10.60 9.69 17.41
CA ASN A 415 11.26 8.77 16.48
C ASN A 415 10.26 7.90 15.70
N ASP A 416 8.96 8.00 15.95
CA ASP A 416 7.94 7.25 15.20
C ASP A 416 8.05 7.57 13.71
N TRP A 417 8.35 6.55 12.90
CA TRP A 417 8.57 6.69 11.46
C TRP A 417 7.31 7.16 10.72
N THR A 418 6.11 7.03 11.29
CA THR A 418 4.86 7.57 10.73
C THR A 418 4.71 9.08 10.94
N THR A 419 5.36 9.64 11.98
CA THR A 419 5.18 11.05 12.35
C THR A 419 5.63 11.99 11.23
N GLY A 420 4.79 12.98 10.94
CA GLY A 420 5.10 14.10 10.03
C GLY A 420 4.58 13.94 8.60
N TRP A 421 4.29 12.71 8.16
CA TRP A 421 3.80 12.46 6.80
C TRP A 421 2.47 11.72 6.75
N THR A 422 2.11 10.93 7.77
CA THR A 422 0.79 10.27 7.87
C THR A 422 -0.31 11.19 8.42
N LYS A 423 -1.57 10.75 8.33
CA LYS A 423 -2.79 11.38 8.83
C LYS A 423 -3.32 10.80 10.13
#